data_AF-T1AQU0-F1
#
_entry.id   AF-T1AQU0-F1
#
_cell.length_a   1.000
_cell.length_b   1.000
_cell.length_c   1.000
_cell.angle_alpha   90.00
_cell.angle_beta   90.00
_cell.angle_gamma   90.00
#
_symmetry.space_group_name_H-M   'P 1'
#
loop_
_entity.id
_entity.type
_entity.pdbx_description
1 polymer ?
#
loop_
_entity_poly.entity_id
_entity_poly.type
_entity_poly.pdbx_seq_one_letter_code
_entity_poly.pdbx_strand_id
1 'polypeptide(L)'
;RTRVSFELAAKRLGADVVNLEVQLSSRVKGESMLDTVFTLQSLHIDALVIRDAEPGVPSTVAAHVAPHVSVLSAGEAHVSHPTQGLLDALTIRQHKPSFETLSIAVVGDIRHSRVARSAFHVFRALGVADLRIVAPPPLIARARGIFRLRAPYRAR
;
A
#
# COMPACT_ATOMS: atom_id res chain seq x y z
N ARG A 1 9.58 -7.47 -8.15
CA ARG A 1 8.23 -7.24 -8.74
C ARG A 1 7.80 -5.79 -8.57
N THR A 2 7.42 -5.32 -7.38
CA THR A 2 6.94 -3.93 -7.15
C THR A 2 7.85 -2.85 -7.75
N ARG A 3 9.17 -2.89 -7.50
CA ARG A 3 10.14 -1.95 -8.09
C ARG A 3 10.06 -1.91 -9.62
N VAL A 4 10.19 -3.08 -10.26
CA VAL A 4 10.15 -3.23 -11.72
C VAL A 4 8.83 -2.71 -12.31
N SER A 5 7.71 -2.95 -11.62
CA SER A 5 6.40 -2.45 -12.05
C SER A 5 6.33 -0.91 -12.03
N PHE A 6 6.85 -0.26 -10.97
CA PHE A 6 6.92 1.20 -10.91
C PHE A 6 7.87 1.79 -11.94
N GLU A 7 9.06 1.22 -12.09
CA GLU A 7 10.04 1.68 -13.07
C GLU A 7 9.49 1.59 -14.49
N LEU A 8 8.84 0.47 -14.83
CA LEU A 8 8.21 0.31 -16.15
C LEU A 8 7.05 1.28 -16.36
N ALA A 9 6.24 1.53 -15.32
CA ALA A 9 5.15 2.50 -15.40
C ALA A 9 5.67 3.93 -15.61
N ALA A 10 6.70 4.34 -14.86
CA ALA A 10 7.34 5.65 -15.00
C ALA A 10 7.92 5.84 -16.41
N LYS A 11 8.69 4.86 -16.91
CA LYS A 11 9.23 4.89 -18.29
C LYS A 11 8.14 4.97 -19.36
N ARG A 12 7.02 4.25 -19.17
CA ARG A 12 5.86 4.32 -20.10
C ARG A 12 5.17 5.68 -20.09
N LEU A 13 5.28 6.42 -19.00
CA LEU A 13 4.77 7.79 -18.88
C LEU A 13 5.78 8.85 -19.34
N GLY A 14 6.96 8.43 -19.82
CA GLY A 14 8.03 9.33 -20.28
C GLY A 14 8.87 9.92 -19.15
N ALA A 15 8.80 9.39 -17.94
CA ALA A 15 9.61 9.85 -16.82
C ALA A 15 11.00 9.21 -16.81
N ASP A 16 11.99 10.01 -16.42
CA ASP A 16 13.33 9.53 -16.08
C ASP A 16 13.31 8.86 -14.70
N VAL A 17 14.00 7.73 -14.57
CA VAL A 17 13.99 6.93 -13.35
C VAL A 17 15.41 6.76 -12.81
N VAL A 18 15.60 7.21 -11.57
CA VAL A 18 16.83 6.98 -10.80
C VAL A 18 16.53 5.97 -9.70
N ASN A 19 17.27 4.87 -9.69
CA ASN A 19 17.17 3.83 -8.66
C ASN A 19 18.22 4.07 -7.58
N LEU A 20 17.80 4.06 -6.31
CA LEU A 20 18.67 4.27 -5.16
C LEU A 20 18.50 3.10 -4.18
N GLU A 21 19.61 2.52 -3.75
CA GLU A 21 19.65 1.50 -2.70
C GLU A 21 20.18 2.12 -1.41
N VAL A 22 19.27 2.75 -0.65
CA VAL A 22 19.59 3.53 0.56
C VAL A 22 20.28 2.68 1.64
N GLN A 23 19.98 1.37 1.71
CA GLN A 23 20.62 0.43 2.64
C GLN A 23 22.16 0.36 2.48
N LEU A 24 22.69 0.65 1.28
CA LEU A 24 24.13 0.66 0.98
C LEU A 24 24.75 2.06 1.11
N SER A 25 24.00 3.13 0.87
CA SER A 25 24.57 4.48 0.77
C SER A 25 24.59 5.27 2.09
N SER A 26 23.62 5.10 2.99
CA SER A 26 23.50 5.91 4.21
C SER A 26 24.27 5.37 5.41
N ARG A 27 24.45 4.04 5.53
CA ARG A 27 25.24 3.42 6.62
C ARG A 27 26.73 3.74 6.55
N VAL A 28 27.26 4.01 5.36
CA VAL A 28 28.70 4.26 5.15
C VAL A 28 29.11 5.69 5.52
N LYS A 29 28.16 6.64 5.49
CA LYS A 29 28.43 8.07 5.68
C LYS A 29 27.73 8.73 6.87
N GLY A 30 26.82 8.04 7.57
CA GLY A 30 26.11 8.61 8.72
C GLY A 30 25.08 9.69 8.34
N GLU A 31 24.71 9.75 7.06
CA GLU A 31 23.74 10.71 6.52
C GLU A 31 22.31 10.24 6.83
N SER A 32 21.44 11.16 7.25
CA SER A 32 20.05 10.81 7.58
C SER A 32 19.23 10.55 6.32
N MET A 33 18.13 9.82 6.46
CA MET A 33 17.19 9.58 5.36
C MET A 33 16.61 10.90 4.81
N LEU A 34 16.34 11.87 5.69
CA LEU A 34 15.82 13.17 5.27
C LEU A 34 16.86 13.98 4.50
N ASP A 35 18.14 13.89 4.87
CA ASP A 35 19.23 14.54 4.11
C ASP A 35 19.33 13.97 2.69
N THR A 36 19.17 12.65 2.55
CA THR A 36 19.08 12.02 1.23
C THR A 36 17.88 12.56 0.44
N VAL A 37 16.71 12.67 1.07
CA VAL A 37 15.49 13.21 0.43
C VAL A 37 15.69 14.66 -0.02
N PHE A 38 16.29 15.51 0.82
CA PHE A 38 16.55 16.92 0.49
C PHE A 38 17.61 17.06 -0.61
N THR A 39 18.60 16.18 -0.64
CA THR A 39 19.57 16.11 -1.73
C THR A 39 18.87 15.77 -3.04
N LEU A 40 17.99 14.76 -3.06
CA LEU A 40 17.24 14.41 -4.26
C LEU A 40 16.30 15.52 -4.69
N GLN A 41 15.63 16.18 -3.76
CA GLN A 41 14.78 17.34 -4.06
C GLN A 41 15.58 18.47 -4.71
N SER A 42 16.82 18.70 -4.28
CA SER A 42 17.71 19.69 -4.90
C SER A 42 18.13 19.30 -6.32
N LEU A 43 18.05 18.01 -6.66
CA LEU A 43 18.21 17.49 -8.02
C LEU A 43 16.90 17.54 -8.83
N HIS A 44 15.87 18.22 -8.34
CA HIS A 44 14.60 18.46 -9.04
C HIS A 44 13.82 17.18 -9.36
N ILE A 45 13.72 16.25 -8.41
CA ILE A 45 12.82 15.11 -8.54
C ILE A 45 11.35 15.54 -8.37
N ASP A 46 10.45 14.96 -9.16
CA ASP A 46 9.00 15.22 -9.04
C ASP A 46 8.27 14.17 -8.18
N ALA A 47 8.84 12.97 -8.04
CA ALA A 47 8.21 11.88 -7.29
C ALA A 47 9.21 10.94 -6.62
N LEU A 48 8.85 10.45 -5.44
CA LEU A 48 9.56 9.43 -4.69
C LEU A 48 8.71 8.18 -4.54
N VAL A 49 9.23 7.03 -4.99
CA VAL A 49 8.63 5.72 -4.73
C VAL A 49 9.40 5.05 -3.60
N ILE A 50 8.79 4.99 -2.41
CA ILE A 50 9.47 4.57 -1.17
C ILE A 50 8.97 3.20 -0.74
N ARG A 51 9.91 2.31 -0.41
CA ARG A 51 9.62 1.05 0.27
C ARG A 51 10.57 0.88 1.43
N ASP A 52 10.02 0.83 2.64
CA ASP A 52 10.81 0.68 3.86
C ASP A 52 10.28 -0.46 4.74
N ALA A 53 11.18 -1.06 5.52
CA ALA A 53 10.86 -2.07 6.51
C ALA A 53 10.33 -1.45 7.81
N GLU A 54 10.64 -0.17 8.05
CA GLU A 54 10.17 0.60 9.20
C GLU A 54 8.83 1.27 8.89
N PRO A 55 7.85 1.21 9.83
CA PRO A 55 6.61 1.96 9.72
C PRO A 55 6.84 3.47 9.88
N GLY A 56 6.03 4.29 9.21
CA GLY A 56 6.02 5.74 9.29
C GLY A 56 6.98 6.45 8.34
N VAL A 57 7.84 5.72 7.62
CA VAL A 57 8.84 6.32 6.72
C VAL A 57 8.18 7.10 5.57
N PRO A 58 7.27 6.53 4.76
CA PRO A 58 6.66 7.28 3.65
C PRO A 58 5.87 8.51 4.12
N SER A 59 5.17 8.42 5.25
CA SER A 59 4.42 9.57 5.81
C SER A 59 5.35 10.64 6.35
N THR A 60 6.46 10.26 6.98
CA THR A 60 7.47 11.22 7.45
C THR A 60 8.08 11.96 6.27
N VAL A 61 8.46 11.25 5.21
CA VAL A 61 8.98 11.89 3.99
C VAL A 61 7.94 12.81 3.36
N ALA A 62 6.69 12.33 3.21
CA ALA A 62 5.60 13.13 2.66
C ALA A 62 5.33 14.44 3.44
N ALA A 63 5.59 14.47 4.75
CA ALA A 63 5.43 15.66 5.57
C ALA A 63 6.56 16.69 5.43
N HIS A 64 7.72 16.30 4.88
CA HIS A 64 8.91 17.15 4.81
C HIS A 64 9.32 17.54 3.38
N VAL A 65 8.85 16.83 2.36
CA VAL A 65 9.14 17.18 0.96
C VAL A 65 8.41 18.45 0.53
N ALA A 66 8.95 19.11 -0.49
CA ALA A 66 8.35 20.27 -1.11
C ALA A 66 6.97 19.93 -1.73
N PRO A 67 6.04 20.90 -1.83
CA PRO A 67 4.67 20.65 -2.26
C PRO A 67 4.51 20.03 -3.67
N HIS A 68 5.51 20.19 -4.55
CA HIS A 68 5.49 19.62 -5.90
C HIS A 68 5.91 18.14 -5.93
N VAL A 69 6.60 17.65 -4.89
CA VAL A 69 7.14 16.29 -4.85
C VAL A 69 6.07 15.33 -4.34
N SER A 70 5.71 14.37 -5.18
CA SER A 70 4.74 13.33 -4.81
C SER A 70 5.42 12.13 -4.14
N VAL A 71 4.89 11.66 -3.01
CA VAL A 71 5.40 10.46 -2.33
C VAL A 71 4.46 9.29 -2.53
N LEU A 72 4.98 8.22 -3.14
CA LEU A 72 4.26 6.99 -3.44
C LEU A 72 4.80 5.85 -2.57
N SER A 73 3.95 5.30 -1.69
CA SER A 73 4.32 4.11 -0.90
C SER A 73 4.26 2.85 -1.77
N ALA A 74 5.41 2.23 -1.98
CA ALA A 74 5.56 0.90 -2.61
C ALA A 74 5.51 -0.25 -1.59
N GLY A 75 5.08 0.05 -0.36
CA GLY A 75 4.93 -0.91 0.73
C GLY A 75 5.71 -0.45 1.96
N GLU A 76 5.05 -0.53 3.11
CA GLU A 76 5.58 -0.04 4.38
C GLU A 76 5.43 -1.15 5.41
N ALA A 77 6.56 -1.72 5.84
CA ALA A 77 6.61 -2.77 6.84
C ALA A 77 5.50 -3.84 6.63
N HIS A 78 4.77 -4.13 7.70
CA HIS A 78 3.50 -4.84 7.69
C HIS A 78 2.31 -3.86 7.71
N VAL A 79 2.49 -2.55 7.59
CA VAL A 79 1.40 -1.56 7.73
C VAL A 79 0.51 -1.52 6.49
N SER A 80 1.10 -1.31 5.30
CA SER A 80 0.31 -1.11 4.08
C SER A 80 1.01 -1.60 2.82
N HIS A 81 0.23 -1.93 1.79
CA HIS A 81 0.68 -2.10 0.41
C HIS A 81 -0.39 -1.56 -0.55
N PRO A 82 -0.55 -0.23 -0.63
CA PRO A 82 -1.73 0.41 -1.24
C PRO A 82 -1.89 0.06 -2.72
N THR A 83 -0.79 -0.01 -3.46
CA THR A 83 -0.81 -0.35 -4.89
C THR A 83 -1.31 -1.77 -5.19
N GLN A 84 -1.15 -2.71 -4.26
CA GLN A 84 -1.67 -4.06 -4.43
C GLN A 84 -3.19 -4.07 -4.27
N GLY A 85 -3.72 -3.36 -3.25
CA GLY A 85 -5.17 -3.22 -3.07
C GLY A 85 -5.84 -2.49 -4.24
N LEU A 86 -5.18 -1.48 -4.80
CA LEU A 86 -5.66 -0.79 -6.00
C LEU A 86 -5.65 -1.68 -7.25
N LEU A 87 -4.63 -2.52 -7.41
CA LEU A 87 -4.57 -3.49 -8.52
C LEU A 87 -5.70 -4.52 -8.42
N ASP A 88 -5.98 -5.01 -7.22
CA ASP A 88 -7.08 -5.97 -6.99
C ASP A 88 -8.43 -5.32 -7.33
N ALA A 89 -8.64 -4.06 -6.89
CA ALA A 89 -9.82 -3.29 -7.27
C ALA A 89 -9.91 -3.04 -8.77
N LEU A 90 -8.82 -2.65 -9.44
CA LEU A 90 -8.80 -2.45 -10.88
C LEU A 90 -9.21 -3.72 -11.63
N THR A 91 -8.69 -4.87 -11.19
CA THR A 91 -9.02 -6.18 -11.77
C THR A 91 -10.52 -6.47 -11.63
N ILE A 92 -11.11 -6.20 -10.45
CA ILE A 92 -12.55 -6.34 -10.25
C ILE A 92 -13.33 -5.39 -11.16
N ARG A 93 -12.96 -4.11 -11.23
CA ARG A 93 -13.64 -3.11 -12.07
C ARG A 93 -13.62 -3.48 -13.55
N GLN A 94 -12.56 -4.12 -14.03
CA GLN A 94 -12.46 -4.60 -15.42
C GLN A 94 -13.44 -5.74 -15.74
N HIS A 95 -13.83 -6.54 -14.74
CA HIS A 95 -14.69 -7.71 -14.92
C HIS A 95 -16.10 -7.54 -14.35
N LYS A 96 -16.33 -6.53 -13.51
CA LYS A 96 -17.58 -6.28 -12.80
C LYS A 96 -17.97 -4.81 -12.94
N PRO A 97 -19.22 -4.51 -13.32
CA PRO A 97 -19.65 -3.15 -13.67
C PRO A 97 -19.69 -2.19 -12.48
N SER A 98 -20.07 -2.68 -11.29
CA SER A 98 -20.15 -1.88 -10.06
C SER A 98 -19.63 -2.66 -8.86
N PHE A 99 -19.08 -1.96 -7.87
CA PHE A 99 -18.68 -2.52 -6.58
C PHE A 99 -19.85 -2.63 -5.60
N GLU A 100 -20.85 -1.77 -5.72
CA GLU A 100 -21.97 -1.65 -4.77
C GLU A 100 -22.85 -2.89 -4.72
N THR A 101 -22.89 -3.67 -5.80
CA THR A 101 -23.68 -4.90 -5.88
C THR A 101 -22.87 -6.15 -5.53
N LEU A 102 -21.58 -6.00 -5.21
CA LEU A 102 -20.70 -7.14 -4.98
C LEU A 102 -20.73 -7.61 -3.52
N SER A 103 -20.66 -8.92 -3.38
CA SER A 103 -20.26 -9.59 -2.15
C SER A 103 -18.81 -10.08 -2.30
N ILE A 104 -17.91 -9.57 -1.48
CA ILE A 104 -16.48 -9.91 -1.50
C ILE A 104 -16.10 -10.54 -0.17
N ALA A 105 -15.44 -11.70 -0.21
CA ALA A 105 -14.84 -12.33 0.97
C ALA A 105 -13.32 -12.30 0.87
N VAL A 106 -12.66 -11.80 1.93
CA VAL A 106 -11.20 -11.85 2.08
C VAL A 106 -10.88 -13.00 3.02
N VAL A 107 -10.18 -14.02 2.51
CA VAL A 107 -9.93 -15.29 3.21
C VAL A 107 -8.44 -15.50 3.45
N GLY A 108 -8.04 -15.83 4.69
CA GLY A 108 -6.66 -16.25 4.99
C GLY A 108 -6.09 -15.66 6.29
N ASP A 109 -4.79 -15.38 6.31
CA ASP A 109 -4.13 -14.74 7.45
C ASP A 109 -4.36 -13.22 7.46
N ILE A 110 -5.46 -12.80 8.08
CA ILE A 110 -5.87 -11.40 8.10
C ILE A 110 -5.03 -10.58 9.07
N ARG A 111 -4.59 -11.20 10.17
CA ARG A 111 -3.78 -10.54 11.20
C ARG A 111 -2.47 -10.04 10.64
N HIS A 112 -1.77 -10.85 9.85
CA HIS A 112 -0.44 -10.50 9.36
C HIS A 112 -0.43 -9.98 7.92
N SER A 113 -1.55 -10.09 7.18
CA SER A 113 -1.60 -9.65 5.79
C SER A 113 -1.85 -8.14 5.65
N ARG A 114 -0.78 -7.42 5.28
CA ARG A 114 -0.86 -6.03 4.80
C ARG A 114 -1.71 -5.88 3.53
N VAL A 115 -1.78 -6.94 2.72
CA VAL A 115 -2.60 -6.98 1.49
C VAL A 115 -4.08 -7.05 1.84
N ALA A 116 -4.47 -7.94 2.76
CA ALA A 116 -5.84 -8.06 3.22
C ALA A 116 -6.37 -6.75 3.81
N ARG A 117 -5.54 -6.06 4.61
CA ARG A 117 -5.87 -4.72 5.13
C ARG A 117 -6.03 -3.68 4.02
N SER A 118 -5.09 -3.61 3.09
CA SER A 118 -5.14 -2.64 1.99
C SER A 118 -6.36 -2.86 1.10
N ALA A 119 -6.64 -4.12 0.74
CA ALA A 119 -7.84 -4.51 -0.03
C ALA A 119 -9.13 -4.16 0.71
N PHE A 120 -9.22 -4.42 2.02
CA PHE A 120 -10.38 -4.07 2.83
C PHE A 120 -10.65 -2.55 2.81
N HIS A 121 -9.62 -1.73 2.98
CA HIS A 121 -9.75 -0.27 2.93
C HIS A 121 -10.23 0.20 1.55
N VAL A 122 -9.63 -0.32 0.48
CA VAL A 122 -10.00 0.03 -0.90
C VAL A 122 -11.44 -0.38 -1.20
N PHE A 123 -11.84 -1.61 -0.90
CA PHE A 123 -13.20 -2.09 -1.16
C PHE A 123 -14.26 -1.35 -0.36
N ARG A 124 -13.97 -1.00 0.89
CA ARG A 124 -14.84 -0.16 1.70
C ARG A 124 -14.98 1.24 1.09
N ALA A 125 -13.88 1.85 0.66
CA ALA A 125 -13.89 3.17 0.03
C ALA A 125 -14.62 3.17 -1.33
N LEU A 126 -14.58 2.07 -2.06
CA LEU A 126 -15.26 1.88 -3.35
C LEU A 126 -16.74 1.46 -3.20
N GLY A 127 -17.28 1.39 -1.99
CA GLY A 127 -18.69 1.17 -1.75
C GLY A 127 -19.15 -0.29 -1.83
N VAL A 128 -18.27 -1.27 -1.65
CA VAL A 128 -18.68 -2.70 -1.63
C VAL A 128 -19.70 -2.95 -0.51
N ALA A 129 -20.90 -3.40 -0.88
CA ALA A 129 -22.01 -3.52 0.06
C ALA A 129 -21.87 -4.69 1.05
N ASP A 130 -21.30 -5.83 0.61
CA ASP A 130 -21.11 -7.00 1.46
C ASP A 130 -19.64 -7.44 1.46
N LEU A 131 -18.87 -6.92 2.42
CA LEU A 131 -17.46 -7.23 2.58
C LEU A 131 -17.23 -8.13 3.79
N ARG A 132 -16.72 -9.35 3.57
CA ARG A 132 -16.63 -10.41 4.58
C ARG A 132 -15.20 -10.76 4.98
N ILE A 133 -15.03 -10.76 6.30
CA ILE A 133 -13.99 -11.35 7.15
C ILE A 133 -13.92 -12.89 7.20
N VAL A 134 -13.03 -13.63 6.54
CA VAL A 134 -12.91 -15.10 6.79
C VAL A 134 -11.49 -15.52 7.17
N ALA A 135 -11.31 -16.01 8.40
CA ALA A 135 -10.04 -16.57 8.85
C ALA A 135 -10.22 -17.52 10.05
N PRO A 136 -9.29 -18.45 10.29
CA PRO A 136 -9.23 -19.18 11.56
C PRO A 136 -9.16 -18.20 12.75
N PRO A 137 -9.76 -18.52 13.92
CA PRO A 137 -9.73 -17.66 15.10
C PRO A 137 -8.37 -17.06 15.48
N PRO A 138 -7.24 -17.79 15.44
CA PRO A 138 -5.93 -17.21 15.75
C PRO A 138 -5.42 -16.22 14.69
N LEU A 139 -5.97 -16.25 13.47
CA LEU A 139 -5.56 -15.42 12.33
C LEU A 139 -6.53 -14.27 12.02
N ILE A 140 -7.66 -14.20 12.74
CA ILE A 140 -8.51 -13.00 12.72
C ILE A 140 -7.76 -11.86 13.43
N ALA A 141 -7.67 -10.71 12.74
CA ALA A 141 -7.24 -9.47 13.36
C ALA A 141 -8.26 -9.08 14.44
N ARG A 142 -7.83 -8.92 15.71
CA ARG A 142 -8.65 -8.35 16.79
C ARG A 142 -8.82 -6.84 16.56
N ALA A 143 -9.51 -6.43 15.51
CA ALA A 143 -9.81 -5.02 15.28
C ALA A 143 -11.16 -4.69 15.94
N ARG A 144 -11.10 -4.14 17.17
CA ARG A 144 -12.21 -3.38 17.74
C ARG A 144 -12.48 -2.21 16.79
N GLY A 145 -13.55 -2.30 15.98
CA GLY A 145 -14.08 -1.18 15.19
C GLY A 145 -14.02 -1.28 13.66
N ILE A 146 -13.33 -2.26 13.06
CA ILE A 146 -13.20 -2.36 11.59
C ILE A 146 -14.10 -3.47 11.01
N PHE A 147 -14.29 -4.57 11.74
CA PHE A 147 -15.09 -5.71 11.27
C PHE A 147 -16.41 -5.75 12.02
N ARG A 148 -17.53 -5.39 11.36
CA ARG A 148 -18.82 -5.97 11.74
C ARG A 148 -18.79 -7.43 11.33
N LEU A 149 -18.24 -8.28 12.21
CA LEU A 149 -18.40 -9.72 12.10
C LEU A 149 -19.91 -10.01 12.22
N ARG A 150 -20.58 -10.25 11.08
CA ARG A 150 -21.88 -10.94 11.13
C ARG A 150 -21.62 -12.33 11.72
N ALA A 151 -22.47 -12.73 12.66
CA ALA A 151 -22.39 -14.01 13.36
C ALA A 151 -22.12 -15.16 12.38
N PRO A 152 -21.39 -16.21 12.78
CA PRO A 152 -21.10 -17.33 11.91
C PRO A 152 -22.39 -17.88 11.30
N TYR A 153 -22.36 -18.09 10.00
CA TYR A 153 -23.43 -18.75 9.26
C TYR A 153 -23.65 -20.13 9.90
N ARG A 154 -24.73 -20.29 10.67
CA ARG A 154 -25.18 -21.61 11.12
C ARG A 154 -25.69 -22.32 9.87
N ALA A 155 -24.92 -23.26 9.36
CA ALA A 155 -25.44 -24.27 8.45
C ALA A 155 -26.65 -24.93 9.14
N ARG A 156 -27.81 -24.91 8.48
CA ARG A 156 -28.92 -25.80 8.82
C ARG A 156 -28.62 -27.19 8.28
#